data_AF-A0A9D1ZIR9-F1
#
_entry.id   AF-A0A9D1ZIR9-F1
#
_cell.length_a   1.000
_cell.length_b   1.000
_cell.length_c   1.000
_cell.angle_alpha   90.00
_cell.angle_beta   90.00
_cell.angle_gamma   90.00
#
_symmetry.space_group_name_H-M   'P 1'
#
loop_
_entity.id
_entity.type
_entity.pdbx_description
1 polymer ?
#
loop_
_entity_poly.entity_id
_entity_poly.type
_entity_poly.pdbx_seq_one_letter_code
_entity_poly.pdbx_strand_id
1 'polypeptide(L)'
;MKNEELAGNSSFGGEADIPHSSLTFKGIPYSEIIKQWFILAGGEPATGERNTKLHRLAYHLRHITDKDEGLLLKIMPRYGLSEEEMKGLIHSACTAAWCGMPRMMQEALENEELRMKNEESSANSSFGGKADIPHSSLNQPPAMPEKLPPLIKLLVSRTPDIYKPAVAHAVFPSLAAHLHRVRFRYIDNVEHEATLMNVLMAGTGAGKDCISEPINRIMADIRERDARNLERERQWKQEVNSKGANKDKRQRPEGLIIQEIDADMTNPAFVMRTAEADEHFLYTKLNEIDQFDALRGSGKGGQQFQIMCLAFDPGNRYGQTRVGSQSVTEKVTIRFNWNAATTILKGKRYFSKVLTDGPISRINFCTIPEREIGAEMPVYGSYDAAFDEELRPYIENLVRATGLIDCPKAYKLAKKLCEENAEFARLSQSRVYENLSFRANVIAYLKACVLYVAQGCKWDKTLEDFVRWSLQYDMWCKMEFFGEAIETANQEAMCGRKIHTGPRNLLELLPDEFTLTDAERIRQSQGLNIQGTSQMIYQWVYRRYITVLTDYSYRKLKYRSDGIDLKAN
;
A
#
# COMPACT_ATOMS: atom_id res chain seq x y z
N MET A 1 17.61 71.03 0.46
CA MET A 1 16.93 72.07 -0.34
C MET A 1 16.20 71.37 -1.48
N LYS A 2 14.85 71.45 -1.47
CA LYS A 2 13.85 71.22 -2.55
C LYS A 2 13.93 69.89 -3.34
N ASN A 3 13.03 68.92 -3.13
CA ASN A 3 11.62 68.81 -3.58
C ASN A 3 11.38 69.19 -5.05
N GLU A 4 11.01 68.21 -5.89
CA GLU A 4 9.73 68.18 -6.60
C GLU A 4 9.41 66.76 -7.16
N GLU A 5 8.15 66.35 -7.00
CA GLU A 5 7.51 65.12 -7.46
C GLU A 5 7.12 65.20 -8.94
N LEU A 6 7.01 64.05 -9.63
CA LEU A 6 5.80 63.68 -10.36
C LEU A 6 5.79 62.21 -10.81
N ALA A 7 4.60 61.62 -10.72
CA ALA A 7 4.23 60.23 -10.86
C ALA A 7 4.30 59.67 -12.30
N GLY A 8 4.32 58.33 -12.40
CA GLY A 8 4.07 57.60 -13.64
C GLY A 8 4.26 56.08 -13.50
N ASN A 9 3.20 55.38 -13.13
CA ASN A 9 3.07 53.91 -13.16
C ASN A 9 3.21 53.36 -14.60
N SER A 10 3.97 52.29 -14.82
CA SER A 10 3.64 51.28 -15.85
C SER A 10 4.45 49.99 -15.66
N SER A 11 3.77 48.94 -15.20
CA SER A 11 4.20 47.55 -15.32
C SER A 11 4.21 47.11 -16.79
N PHE A 12 5.32 46.58 -17.28
CA PHE A 12 5.35 45.83 -18.54
C PHE A 12 5.42 44.33 -18.23
N GLY A 13 4.26 43.72 -18.04
CA GLY A 13 4.04 42.31 -18.31
C GLY A 13 3.62 42.19 -19.76
N GLY A 14 4.41 41.48 -20.58
CA GLY A 14 4.02 41.14 -21.95
C GLY A 14 3.10 39.93 -21.92
N GLU A 15 1.79 40.17 -21.99
CA GLU A 15 0.79 39.16 -22.31
C GLU A 15 1.03 38.64 -23.74
N ALA A 16 1.14 37.32 -23.89
CA ALA A 16 1.11 36.67 -25.18
C ALA A 16 -0.35 36.59 -25.66
N ASP A 17 -0.66 37.29 -26.74
CA ASP A 17 -1.94 37.21 -27.45
C ASP A 17 -2.28 35.75 -27.84
N ILE A 18 -3.33 35.19 -27.23
CA ILE A 18 -4.01 33.98 -27.71
C ILE A 18 -5.52 34.31 -27.84
N PRO A 19 -6.01 34.65 -29.04
CA PRO A 19 -7.44 34.58 -29.30
C PRO A 19 -7.71 33.19 -29.92
N HIS A 20 -8.25 32.21 -29.18
CA HIS A 20 -9.07 31.08 -29.70
C HIS A 20 -9.49 30.12 -28.55
N SER A 21 -10.46 30.54 -27.74
CA SER A 21 -10.98 29.78 -26.58
C SER A 21 -12.10 28.76 -26.90
N SER A 22 -12.42 28.51 -28.17
CA SER A 22 -13.60 27.71 -28.55
C SER A 22 -13.31 26.34 -29.16
N LEU A 23 -12.04 25.97 -29.36
CA LEU A 23 -11.67 24.67 -29.94
C LEU A 23 -11.38 23.66 -28.82
N THR A 24 -12.07 22.52 -28.86
CA THR A 24 -12.02 21.50 -27.79
C THR A 24 -11.78 20.11 -28.34
N PHE A 25 -11.08 19.27 -27.59
CA PHE A 25 -10.98 17.84 -27.79
C PHE A 25 -11.63 17.10 -26.62
N LYS A 26 -12.63 16.26 -26.87
CA LYS A 26 -13.42 15.57 -25.82
C LYS A 26 -13.96 16.51 -24.73
N GLY A 27 -14.36 17.72 -25.10
CA GLY A 27 -14.85 18.74 -24.17
C GLY A 27 -13.76 19.58 -23.48
N ILE A 28 -12.48 19.21 -23.61
CA ILE A 28 -11.35 19.93 -23.01
C ILE A 28 -10.80 20.95 -24.02
N PRO A 29 -10.66 22.24 -23.68
CA PRO A 29 -10.04 23.22 -24.55
C PRO A 29 -8.61 22.85 -24.93
N TYR A 30 -8.24 22.98 -26.22
CA TYR A 30 -6.86 22.69 -26.65
C TYR A 30 -5.82 23.55 -25.93
N SER A 31 -6.17 24.77 -25.52
CA SER A 31 -5.31 25.64 -24.72
C SER A 31 -4.92 25.00 -23.38
N GLU A 32 -5.84 24.32 -22.72
CA GLU A 32 -5.59 23.66 -21.43
C GLU A 32 -4.75 22.39 -21.61
N ILE A 33 -5.02 21.62 -22.67
CA ILE A 33 -4.21 20.45 -23.03
C ILE A 33 -2.76 20.86 -23.32
N ILE A 34 -2.56 21.95 -24.06
CA ILE A 34 -1.23 22.48 -24.39
C ILE A 34 -0.52 22.98 -23.13
N LYS A 35 -1.24 23.65 -22.23
CA LYS A 35 -0.70 24.12 -20.95
C LYS A 35 -0.22 22.96 -20.08
N GLN A 36 -1.02 21.90 -19.91
CA GLN A 36 -0.60 20.70 -19.19
C GLN A 36 0.58 20.00 -19.84
N TRP A 37 0.57 19.94 -21.18
CA TRP A 37 1.69 19.37 -21.91
C TRP A 37 2.99 20.13 -21.61
N PHE A 38 2.97 21.47 -21.55
CA PHE A 38 4.16 22.25 -21.18
C PHE A 38 4.60 21.99 -19.75
N ILE A 39 3.68 21.82 -18.79
CA ILE A 39 4.02 21.45 -17.41
C ILE A 39 4.78 20.11 -17.39
N LEU A 40 4.27 19.10 -18.08
CA LEU A 40 4.91 17.78 -18.18
C LEU A 40 6.24 17.83 -18.97
N ALA A 41 6.38 18.77 -19.91
CA ALA A 41 7.60 19.00 -20.69
C ALA A 41 8.62 19.93 -20.00
N GLY A 42 8.44 20.22 -18.70
CA GLY A 42 9.38 21.02 -17.91
C GLY A 42 9.28 22.53 -18.11
N GLY A 43 8.10 23.04 -18.49
CA GLY A 43 7.80 24.46 -18.68
C GLY A 43 7.81 24.94 -20.13
N GLU A 44 7.59 26.23 -20.33
CA GLU A 44 7.64 26.90 -21.65
C GLU A 44 9.05 26.87 -22.28
N PRO A 45 9.17 27.00 -23.61
CA PRO A 45 10.46 26.91 -24.29
C PRO A 45 11.38 28.10 -24.00
N ALA A 46 12.62 27.83 -23.56
CA ALA A 46 13.66 28.84 -23.41
C ALA A 46 14.31 29.23 -24.76
N THR A 47 15.01 30.38 -24.78
CA THR A 47 15.70 30.90 -25.97
C THR A 47 16.76 29.91 -26.47
N GLY A 48 16.46 29.20 -27.57
CA GLY A 48 17.32 28.19 -28.19
C GLY A 48 16.65 26.81 -28.35
N GLU A 49 15.63 26.50 -27.55
CA GLU A 49 14.92 25.21 -27.58
C GLU A 49 13.55 25.28 -28.29
N ARG A 50 13.16 26.49 -28.72
CA ARG A 50 11.82 26.80 -29.26
C ARG A 50 11.40 25.86 -30.39
N ASN A 51 12.23 25.69 -31.42
CA ASN A 51 11.87 24.89 -32.60
C ASN A 51 11.72 23.40 -32.27
N THR A 52 12.62 22.84 -31.46
CA THR A 52 12.57 21.43 -31.05
C THR A 52 11.36 21.14 -30.17
N LYS A 53 11.06 22.05 -29.22
CA LYS A 53 9.94 21.87 -28.28
C LYS A 53 8.59 22.03 -28.98
N LEU A 54 8.48 22.99 -29.89
CA LEU A 54 7.27 23.18 -30.72
C LEU A 54 7.06 22.03 -31.71
N HIS A 55 8.13 21.51 -32.32
CA HIS A 55 8.02 20.34 -33.20
C HIS A 55 7.53 19.11 -32.43
N ARG A 56 8.07 18.89 -31.22
CA ARG A 56 7.62 17.82 -30.33
C ARG A 56 6.16 18.01 -29.89
N LEU A 57 5.74 19.23 -29.59
CA LEU A 57 4.33 19.55 -29.29
C LEU A 57 3.43 19.22 -30.49
N ALA A 58 3.78 19.65 -31.70
CA ALA A 58 3.04 19.31 -32.93
C ALA A 58 2.95 17.79 -33.14
N TYR A 59 4.07 17.09 -32.92
CA TYR A 59 4.16 15.64 -33.03
C TYR A 59 3.23 14.90 -32.05
N HIS A 60 3.01 15.46 -30.86
CA HIS A 60 2.09 14.89 -29.87
C HIS A 60 0.64 15.27 -30.17
N LEU A 61 0.37 16.54 -30.53
CA LEU A 61 -0.97 17.03 -30.84
C LEU A 61 -1.58 16.40 -32.10
N ARG A 62 -0.77 15.94 -33.06
CA ARG A 62 -1.27 15.26 -34.27
C ARG A 62 -2.15 14.03 -33.97
N HIS A 63 -1.98 13.42 -32.79
CA HIS A 63 -2.76 12.25 -32.34
C HIS A 63 -4.17 12.60 -31.87
N ILE A 64 -4.44 13.87 -31.57
CA ILE A 64 -5.76 14.37 -31.13
C ILE A 64 -6.33 15.43 -32.09
N THR A 65 -5.68 15.62 -33.23
CA THR A 65 -6.08 16.54 -34.30
C THR A 65 -6.15 15.82 -35.65
N ASP A 66 -6.03 14.49 -35.68
CA ASP A 66 -6.04 13.66 -36.89
C ASP A 66 -5.10 14.13 -38.01
N LYS A 67 -3.95 14.72 -37.61
CA LYS A 67 -2.96 15.35 -38.51
C LYS A 67 -3.50 16.53 -39.34
N ASP A 68 -4.57 17.20 -38.90
CA ASP A 68 -5.04 18.43 -39.53
C ASP A 68 -4.04 19.57 -39.29
N GLU A 69 -3.24 19.87 -40.31
CA GLU A 69 -2.24 20.94 -40.29
C GLU A 69 -2.87 22.33 -40.08
N GLY A 70 -4.09 22.54 -40.59
CA GLY A 70 -4.82 23.79 -40.44
C GLY A 70 -5.34 23.99 -39.02
N LEU A 71 -5.76 22.92 -38.35
CA LEU A 71 -6.13 22.94 -36.94
C LEU A 71 -4.91 23.15 -36.05
N LEU A 72 -3.81 22.44 -36.30
CA LEU A 72 -2.54 22.61 -35.57
C LEU A 72 -2.01 24.04 -35.67
N LEU A 73 -2.08 24.65 -36.85
CA LEU A 73 -1.64 26.03 -37.07
C LEU A 73 -2.47 27.04 -36.26
N LYS A 74 -3.73 26.72 -35.96
CA LYS A 74 -4.64 27.56 -35.16
C LYS A 74 -4.45 27.40 -33.65
N ILE A 75 -4.19 26.18 -33.17
CA ILE A 75 -4.13 25.90 -31.73
C ILE A 75 -2.73 26.05 -31.13
N MET A 76 -1.68 25.92 -31.92
CA MET A 76 -0.31 25.93 -31.40
C MET A 76 0.23 27.35 -31.14
N PRO A 77 0.94 27.57 -30.02
CA PRO A 77 1.58 28.85 -29.74
C PRO A 77 2.79 29.09 -30.65
N ARG A 78 3.02 30.36 -31.02
CA ARG A 78 4.03 30.73 -32.03
C ARG A 78 5.41 31.10 -31.48
N TYR A 79 5.52 31.59 -30.25
CA TYR A 79 6.80 32.00 -29.59
C TYR A 79 7.80 32.76 -30.49
N GLY A 80 7.28 33.64 -31.36
CA GLY A 80 8.07 34.48 -32.27
C GLY A 80 8.46 33.84 -33.61
N LEU A 81 7.97 32.63 -33.95
CA LEU A 81 8.11 32.06 -35.30
C LEU A 81 7.11 32.71 -36.27
N SER A 82 7.54 32.89 -37.52
CA SER A 82 6.66 33.31 -38.62
C SER A 82 5.65 32.22 -38.98
N GLU A 83 4.57 32.59 -39.66
CA GLU A 83 3.54 31.63 -40.06
C GLU A 83 4.06 30.59 -41.07
N GLU A 84 5.01 30.96 -41.92
CA GLU A 84 5.64 30.06 -42.89
C GLU A 84 6.53 29.02 -42.20
N GLU A 85 7.31 29.44 -41.20
CA GLU A 85 8.12 28.53 -40.38
C GLU A 85 7.25 27.57 -39.57
N MET A 86 6.12 28.06 -39.04
CA MET A 86 5.17 27.25 -38.30
C MET A 86 4.50 26.19 -39.19
N LYS A 87 4.13 26.56 -40.43
CA LYS A 87 3.61 25.61 -41.44
C LYS A 87 4.64 24.53 -41.76
N GLY A 88 5.91 24.90 -41.96
CA GLY A 88 6.99 23.94 -42.23
C GLY A 88 7.22 22.96 -41.06
N LEU A 89 7.20 23.46 -39.82
CA LEU A 89 7.36 22.65 -38.62
C LEU A 89 6.20 21.66 -38.42
N ILE A 90 4.96 22.12 -38.58
CA ILE A 90 3.76 21.28 -38.49
C ILE A 90 3.75 20.21 -39.57
N HIS A 91 4.05 20.60 -40.81
CA HIS A 91 4.12 19.66 -41.94
C HIS A 91 5.16 18.55 -41.70
N SER A 92 6.32 18.92 -41.15
CA SER A 92 7.35 17.95 -40.74
C SER A 92 6.86 16.99 -39.64
N ALA A 93 6.11 17.49 -38.65
CA ALA A 93 5.57 16.65 -37.58
C ALA A 93 4.44 15.71 -38.06
N CYS A 94 3.61 16.14 -39.02
CA CYS A 94 2.51 15.33 -39.58
C CYS A 94 2.97 14.25 -40.55
N THR A 95 4.06 14.50 -41.28
CA THR A 95 4.66 13.56 -42.26
C THR A 95 5.54 12.47 -41.63
N ALA A 96 6.00 12.64 -40.38
CA ALA A 96 6.77 11.62 -39.66
C ALA A 96 5.97 10.32 -39.42
N ALA A 97 6.67 9.17 -39.38
CA ALA A 97 6.08 7.85 -39.21
C ALA A 97 5.11 7.78 -38.01
N TRP A 98 3.99 7.06 -38.19
CA TRP A 98 2.99 6.92 -37.15
C TRP A 98 3.46 5.90 -36.10
N CYS A 99 3.62 6.35 -34.86
CA CYS A 99 3.78 5.49 -33.69
C CYS A 99 2.58 5.68 -32.75
N GLY A 100 2.38 4.77 -31.80
CA GLY A 100 1.29 4.88 -30.82
C GLY A 100 1.35 6.21 -30.03
N MET A 101 0.23 6.61 -29.45
CA MET A 101 0.12 7.89 -28.74
C MET A 101 1.21 8.02 -27.65
N PRO A 102 2.00 9.10 -27.63
CA PRO A 102 3.00 9.30 -26.61
C PRO A 102 2.38 9.34 -25.21
N ARG A 103 2.98 8.64 -24.24
CA ARG A 103 2.53 8.58 -22.84
C ARG A 103 2.31 9.96 -22.22
N MET A 104 3.19 10.91 -22.52
CA MET A 104 3.06 12.30 -22.06
C MET A 104 1.78 12.99 -22.56
N MET A 105 1.30 12.62 -23.75
CA MET A 105 0.04 13.15 -24.29
C MET A 105 -1.18 12.49 -23.64
N GLN A 106 -1.07 11.20 -23.27
CA GLN A 106 -2.08 10.50 -22.46
C GLN A 106 -2.23 11.15 -21.08
N GLU A 107 -1.11 11.36 -20.39
CA GLU A 107 -1.07 11.98 -19.07
C GLU A 107 -1.62 13.42 -19.08
N ALA A 108 -1.34 14.21 -20.13
CA ALA A 108 -1.90 15.57 -20.26
C ALA A 108 -3.43 15.57 -20.40
N LEU A 109 -4.00 14.59 -21.11
CA LEU A 109 -5.45 14.46 -21.30
C LEU A 109 -6.14 13.95 -20.03
N GLU A 110 -5.55 12.95 -19.36
CA GLU A 110 -6.07 12.40 -18.11
C GLU A 110 -6.12 13.47 -17.01
N ASN A 111 -5.08 14.31 -16.90
CA ASN A 111 -5.04 15.39 -15.92
C ASN A 111 -6.16 16.43 -16.13
N GLU A 112 -6.45 16.82 -17.37
CA GLU A 112 -7.54 17.76 -17.66
C GLU A 112 -8.93 17.12 -17.55
N GLU A 113 -9.07 15.84 -17.89
CA GLU A 113 -10.33 15.11 -17.70
C GLU A 113 -10.68 14.99 -16.20
N LEU A 114 -9.68 14.77 -15.34
CA LEU A 114 -9.84 14.82 -13.89
C LEU A 114 -10.21 16.22 -13.39
N ARG A 115 -9.64 17.27 -14.00
CA ARG A 115 -9.93 18.67 -13.64
C ARG A 115 -11.37 19.07 -13.96
N MET A 116 -11.87 18.74 -15.15
CA MET A 116 -13.26 19.00 -15.55
C MET A 116 -14.27 18.23 -14.69
N LYS A 117 -13.98 16.95 -14.34
CA LYS A 117 -14.81 16.17 -13.41
C LYS A 117 -14.89 16.81 -12.01
N ASN A 118 -13.80 17.43 -11.56
CA ASN A 118 -13.78 18.15 -10.27
C ASN A 118 -14.55 19.49 -10.33
N GLU A 119 -14.53 20.19 -11.47
CA GLU A 119 -15.24 21.46 -11.66
C GLU A 119 -16.77 21.28 -11.83
N GLU A 120 -17.22 20.27 -12.59
CA GLU A 120 -18.66 19.95 -12.75
C GLU A 120 -19.33 19.51 -11.44
N SER A 121 -18.55 18.91 -10.54
CA SER A 121 -19.00 18.46 -9.22
C SER A 121 -19.28 19.61 -8.24
N SER A 122 -18.77 20.82 -8.49
CA SER A 122 -19.01 22.00 -7.63
C SER A 122 -20.31 22.75 -7.93
N ALA A 123 -20.86 22.64 -9.15
CA ALA A 123 -21.98 23.47 -9.60
C ALA A 123 -23.39 22.94 -9.23
N ASN A 124 -23.53 21.65 -8.88
CA ASN A 124 -24.83 20.99 -8.70
C ASN A 124 -25.33 20.88 -7.23
N SER A 125 -24.74 21.60 -6.27
CA SER A 125 -25.08 21.45 -4.83
C SER A 125 -26.17 22.43 -4.31
N SER A 126 -27.30 22.55 -5.01
CA SER A 126 -28.47 23.31 -4.52
C SER A 126 -29.81 22.65 -4.85
N PHE A 127 -30.13 21.52 -4.20
CA PHE A 127 -31.51 21.16 -3.80
C PHE A 127 -31.47 19.95 -2.83
N GLY A 128 -32.35 19.94 -1.83
CA GLY A 128 -32.10 19.23 -0.57
C GLY A 128 -32.51 17.75 -0.47
N GLY A 129 -31.86 17.08 0.49
CA GLY A 129 -32.48 16.12 1.41
C GLY A 129 -32.54 14.64 1.01
N LYS A 130 -31.40 13.93 1.10
CA LYS A 130 -31.20 12.64 1.81
C LYS A 130 -29.92 11.96 1.32
N ALA A 131 -29.07 11.61 2.30
CA ALA A 131 -27.99 10.63 2.18
C ALA A 131 -27.00 10.85 1.02
N ASP A 132 -26.13 11.86 1.15
CA ASP A 132 -24.95 12.00 0.30
C ASP A 132 -23.73 12.28 1.18
N ILE A 133 -22.83 11.30 1.25
CA ILE A 133 -21.43 11.55 1.64
C ILE A 133 -20.83 12.25 0.41
N PRO A 134 -20.47 13.54 0.47
CA PRO A 134 -19.96 14.24 -0.70
C PRO A 134 -18.60 13.63 -1.05
N HIS A 135 -18.41 13.20 -2.30
CA HIS A 135 -17.17 12.59 -2.80
C HIS A 135 -15.91 13.50 -2.65
N SER A 136 -16.04 14.76 -2.22
CA SER A 136 -14.93 15.61 -1.77
C SER A 136 -14.39 15.25 -0.38
N SER A 137 -15.11 14.45 0.40
CA SER A 137 -14.66 13.88 1.68
C SER A 137 -13.83 12.59 1.53
N LEU A 138 -13.62 12.10 0.30
CA LEU A 138 -12.84 10.87 0.06
C LEU A 138 -11.33 11.03 0.19
N ASN A 139 -10.80 12.26 0.07
CA ASN A 139 -9.36 12.51 0.18
C ASN A 139 -8.88 12.68 1.64
N GLN A 140 -9.79 12.71 2.61
CA GLN A 140 -9.43 12.86 4.02
C GLN A 140 -9.90 11.65 4.83
N PRO A 141 -9.10 11.19 5.80
CA PRO A 141 -9.52 10.09 6.65
C PRO A 141 -10.72 10.48 7.51
N PRO A 142 -11.55 9.52 7.96
CA PRO A 142 -12.69 9.78 8.83
C PRO A 142 -12.32 10.61 10.07
N ALA A 143 -13.11 11.65 10.35
CA ALA A 143 -12.88 12.54 11.49
C ALA A 143 -12.99 11.79 12.83
N MET A 144 -12.07 12.09 13.75
CA MET A 144 -12.05 11.48 15.08
C MET A 144 -13.26 11.92 15.92
N PRO A 145 -13.91 11.03 16.70
CA PRO A 145 -15.05 11.40 17.54
C PRO A 145 -14.70 12.47 18.56
N GLU A 146 -15.60 13.43 18.78
CA GLU A 146 -15.41 14.49 19.79
C GLU A 146 -15.33 13.93 21.21
N LYS A 147 -16.12 12.89 21.50
CA LYS A 147 -16.14 12.21 22.80
C LYS A 147 -15.31 10.94 22.74
N LEU A 148 -14.17 10.97 23.41
CA LEU A 148 -13.23 9.85 23.46
C LEU A 148 -13.36 9.06 24.77
N PRO A 149 -13.06 7.74 24.74
CA PRO A 149 -12.88 6.94 25.94
C PRO A 149 -11.89 7.60 26.91
N PRO A 150 -12.11 7.55 28.24
CA PRO A 150 -11.27 8.26 29.21
C PRO A 150 -9.77 8.03 29.03
N LEU A 151 -9.35 6.77 28.82
CA LEU A 151 -7.95 6.41 28.56
C LEU A 151 -7.42 7.05 27.27
N ILE A 152 -8.17 6.96 26.16
CA ILE A 152 -7.73 7.54 24.89
C ILE A 152 -7.66 9.07 25.01
N LYS A 153 -8.65 9.69 25.65
CA LYS A 153 -8.68 11.13 25.91
C LYS A 153 -7.43 11.58 26.68
N LEU A 154 -7.04 10.82 27.71
CA LEU A 154 -5.81 11.07 28.46
C LEU A 154 -4.58 10.96 27.56
N LEU A 155 -4.42 9.85 26.84
CA LEU A 155 -3.24 9.56 26.01
C LEU A 155 -2.99 10.58 24.89
N VAL A 156 -4.05 11.20 24.35
CA VAL A 156 -3.95 12.24 23.31
C VAL A 156 -4.01 13.68 23.87
N SER A 157 -4.14 13.86 25.18
CA SER A 157 -4.39 15.17 25.81
C SER A 157 -3.25 16.18 25.62
N ARG A 158 -2.02 15.70 25.47
CA ARG A 158 -0.81 16.52 25.23
C ARG A 158 -0.40 16.54 23.75
N THR A 159 -1.20 15.92 22.89
CA THR A 159 -0.94 15.77 21.46
C THR A 159 -1.74 16.81 20.66
N PRO A 160 -1.12 17.57 19.75
CA PRO A 160 -1.83 18.44 18.82
C PRO A 160 -2.89 17.71 17.98
N ASP A 161 -3.99 18.36 17.63
CA ASP A 161 -5.16 17.75 16.99
C ASP A 161 -4.84 16.92 15.75
N ILE A 162 -3.95 17.43 14.89
CA ILE A 162 -3.51 16.74 13.66
C ILE A 162 -2.83 15.38 13.91
N TYR A 163 -2.20 15.20 15.07
CA TYR A 163 -1.50 13.97 15.43
C TYR A 163 -2.34 13.02 16.29
N LYS A 164 -3.48 13.48 16.83
CA LYS A 164 -4.32 12.66 17.72
C LYS A 164 -4.77 11.34 17.09
N PRO A 165 -5.20 11.28 15.81
CA PRO A 165 -5.54 10.01 15.18
C PRO A 165 -4.38 9.01 15.16
N ALA A 166 -3.18 9.48 14.80
CA ALA A 166 -1.98 8.64 14.75
C ALA A 166 -1.65 8.06 16.15
N VAL A 167 -1.67 8.90 17.19
CA VAL A 167 -1.45 8.46 18.57
C VAL A 167 -2.55 7.50 19.04
N ALA A 168 -3.81 7.82 18.79
CA ALA A 168 -4.95 7.00 19.23
C ALA A 168 -4.91 5.57 18.66
N HIS A 169 -4.32 5.37 17.48
CA HIS A 169 -4.08 4.03 16.92
C HIS A 169 -2.81 3.36 17.47
N ALA A 170 -1.72 4.12 17.62
CA ALA A 170 -0.40 3.57 17.96
C ALA A 170 -0.22 3.15 19.42
N VAL A 171 -1.07 3.62 20.34
CA VAL A 171 -0.99 3.24 21.76
C VAL A 171 -1.40 1.78 22.04
N PHE A 172 -2.17 1.17 21.14
CA PHE A 172 -2.76 -0.15 21.36
C PHE A 172 -1.75 -1.30 21.43
N PRO A 173 -0.76 -1.41 20.53
CA PRO A 173 0.31 -2.41 20.66
C PRO A 173 1.02 -2.38 22.02
N SER A 174 1.35 -1.19 22.54
CA SER A 174 2.00 -1.01 23.85
C SER A 174 1.06 -1.31 25.02
N LEU A 175 -0.21 -0.91 24.95
CA LEU A 175 -1.20 -1.27 25.98
C LEU A 175 -1.39 -2.79 26.05
N ALA A 176 -1.54 -3.44 24.89
CA ALA A 176 -1.74 -4.88 24.82
C ALA A 176 -0.51 -5.68 25.28
N ALA A 177 0.70 -5.10 25.26
CA ALA A 177 1.91 -5.74 25.77
C ALA A 177 1.85 -6.04 27.28
N HIS A 178 0.96 -5.39 28.02
CA HIS A 178 0.76 -5.60 29.46
C HIS A 178 -0.14 -6.80 29.78
N LEU A 179 -0.91 -7.29 28.81
CA LEU A 179 -1.80 -8.44 29.02
C LEU A 179 -0.98 -9.73 29.05
N HIS A 180 -1.25 -10.59 30.03
CA HIS A 180 -0.59 -11.89 30.16
C HIS A 180 -1.61 -13.00 30.32
N ARG A 181 -1.59 -13.98 29.40
CA ARG A 181 -2.54 -15.11 29.37
C ARG A 181 -4.01 -14.68 29.33
N VAL A 182 -4.29 -13.53 28.72
CA VAL A 182 -5.65 -13.01 28.50
C VAL A 182 -6.15 -13.39 27.12
N ARG A 183 -7.37 -13.94 27.05
CA ARG A 183 -8.03 -14.33 25.81
C ARG A 183 -9.42 -13.72 25.72
N PHE A 184 -9.87 -13.49 24.49
CA PHE A 184 -11.18 -12.95 24.15
C PHE A 184 -11.84 -13.84 23.10
N ARG A 185 -13.08 -14.24 23.32
CA ARG A 185 -13.84 -15.04 22.34
C ARG A 185 -14.44 -14.14 21.27
N TYR A 186 -14.04 -14.32 20.02
CA TYR A 186 -14.54 -13.53 18.88
C TYR A 186 -15.85 -14.12 18.32
N ILE A 187 -16.47 -13.41 17.36
CA ILE A 187 -17.79 -13.73 16.80
C ILE A 187 -17.83 -15.06 16.02
N ASP A 188 -16.68 -15.53 15.56
CA ASP A 188 -16.46 -16.83 14.91
C ASP A 188 -16.18 -17.96 15.92
N ASN A 189 -16.33 -17.69 17.23
CA ASN A 189 -16.08 -18.60 18.34
C ASN A 189 -14.60 -18.98 18.55
N VAL A 190 -13.66 -18.29 17.89
CA VAL A 190 -12.22 -18.46 18.12
C VAL A 190 -11.77 -17.57 19.28
N GLU A 191 -10.89 -18.10 20.13
CA GLU A 191 -10.23 -17.31 21.18
C GLU A 191 -9.01 -16.58 20.62
N HIS A 192 -8.97 -15.27 20.81
CA HIS A 192 -7.88 -14.41 20.39
C HIS A 192 -7.17 -13.80 21.59
N GLU A 193 -5.85 -13.70 21.50
CA GLU A 193 -5.06 -12.83 22.38
C GLU A 193 -4.95 -11.44 21.72
N ALA A 194 -4.58 -10.41 22.48
CA ALA A 194 -4.52 -9.02 21.99
C ALA A 194 -3.28 -8.74 21.13
N THR A 195 -3.06 -9.51 20.06
CA THR A 195 -1.99 -9.22 19.09
C THR A 195 -2.39 -8.02 18.23
N LEU A 196 -1.71 -6.89 18.44
CA LEU A 196 -1.98 -5.62 17.76
C LEU A 196 -0.69 -5.07 17.15
N MET A 197 -0.77 -4.76 15.86
CA MET A 197 0.33 -4.21 15.06
C MET A 197 -0.14 -2.92 14.40
N ASN A 198 0.69 -1.89 14.38
CA ASN A 198 0.31 -0.61 13.79
C ASN A 198 1.45 0.00 12.94
N VAL A 199 1.10 0.46 11.73
CA VAL A 199 2.01 1.16 10.82
C VAL A 199 1.48 2.56 10.55
N LEU A 200 2.26 3.57 10.92
CA LEU A 200 2.03 4.96 10.58
C LEU A 200 2.69 5.31 9.24
N MET A 201 1.87 5.55 8.22
CA MET A 201 2.32 5.99 6.89
C MET A 201 2.00 7.47 6.70
N ALA A 202 3.03 8.32 6.66
CA ALA A 202 2.83 9.77 6.48
C ALA A 202 4.00 10.42 5.73
N GLY A 203 3.78 11.64 5.22
CA GLY A 203 4.79 12.43 4.50
C GLY A 203 6.13 12.57 5.25
N THR A 204 7.18 12.88 4.50
CA THR A 204 8.49 13.22 5.09
C THR A 204 8.36 14.46 5.96
N GLY A 205 8.91 14.42 7.17
CA GLY A 205 8.80 15.55 8.11
C GLY A 205 7.41 15.75 8.73
N ALA A 206 6.44 14.86 8.49
CA ALA A 206 5.07 15.01 9.00
C ALA A 206 4.92 14.91 10.53
N GLY A 207 6.00 14.68 11.29
CA GLY A 207 5.93 14.50 12.75
C GLY A 207 5.54 13.08 13.17
N LYS A 208 6.02 12.05 12.44
CA LYS A 208 5.73 10.63 12.73
C LYS A 208 6.16 10.17 14.13
N ASP A 209 7.07 10.90 14.77
CA ASP A 209 7.51 10.61 16.14
C ASP A 209 6.50 11.06 17.22
N CYS A 210 5.37 11.65 16.84
CA CYS A 210 4.28 12.05 17.75
C CYS A 210 3.78 10.93 18.68
N ILE A 211 3.99 9.66 18.29
CA ILE A 211 3.58 8.47 19.05
C ILE A 211 4.56 8.10 20.18
N SER A 212 5.80 8.60 20.15
CA SER A 212 6.87 8.21 21.06
C SER A 212 6.52 8.40 22.52
N GLU A 213 6.17 9.62 22.89
CA GLU A 213 6.04 9.98 24.29
C GLU A 213 4.83 9.28 24.97
N PRO A 214 3.64 9.21 24.35
CA PRO A 214 2.55 8.36 24.86
C PRO A 214 2.97 6.90 25.06
N ILE A 215 3.69 6.31 24.11
CA ILE A 215 4.19 4.92 24.20
C ILE A 215 5.21 4.80 25.34
N ASN A 216 6.09 5.79 25.50
CA ASN A 216 7.09 5.79 26.57
C ASN A 216 6.44 5.74 27.95
N ARG A 217 5.35 6.49 28.15
CA ARG A 217 4.59 6.48 29.41
C ARG A 217 3.85 5.17 29.63
N ILE A 218 3.28 4.59 28.58
CA ILE A 218 2.61 3.28 28.66
C ILE A 218 3.62 2.17 29.02
N MET A 219 4.81 2.16 28.42
CA MET A 219 5.80 1.09 28.58
C MET A 219 6.74 1.26 29.78
N ALA A 220 6.56 2.29 30.61
CA ALA A 220 7.52 2.68 31.64
C ALA A 220 7.79 1.55 32.67
N ASP A 221 6.76 0.85 33.12
CA ASP A 221 6.86 -0.26 34.08
C ASP A 221 7.50 -1.52 33.46
N ILE A 222 7.18 -1.84 32.20
CA ILE A 222 7.84 -2.91 31.44
C ILE A 222 9.33 -2.60 31.29
N ARG A 223 9.68 -1.38 30.88
CA ARG A 223 11.08 -0.95 30.72
C ARG A 223 11.88 -1.01 32.00
N GLU A 224 11.26 -0.64 33.13
CA GLU A 224 11.92 -0.74 34.43
C GLU A 224 12.23 -2.20 34.79
N ARG A 225 11.29 -3.13 34.55
CA ARG A 225 11.50 -4.57 34.76
C ARG A 225 12.56 -5.13 33.81
N ASP A 226 12.49 -4.76 32.53
CA ASP A 226 13.44 -5.18 31.50
C ASP A 226 14.86 -4.70 31.82
N ALA A 227 15.03 -3.48 32.30
CA ALA A 227 16.34 -2.95 32.70
C ALA A 227 17.02 -3.81 33.78
N ARG A 228 16.24 -4.29 34.77
CA ARG A 228 16.74 -5.19 35.82
C ARG A 228 17.15 -6.55 35.23
N ASN A 229 16.36 -7.10 34.30
CA ASN A 229 16.67 -8.38 33.65
C ASN A 229 17.84 -8.29 32.66
N LEU A 230 17.98 -7.18 31.94
CA LEU A 230 19.12 -6.90 31.07
C LEU A 230 20.42 -6.78 31.86
N GLU A 231 20.38 -6.18 33.05
CA GLU A 231 21.55 -6.11 33.94
C GLU A 231 21.95 -7.52 34.44
N ARG A 232 20.98 -8.35 34.83
CA ARG A 232 21.24 -9.77 35.17
C ARG A 232 21.84 -10.53 33.99
N GLU A 233 21.34 -10.32 32.78
CA GLU A 233 21.90 -10.93 31.56
C GLU A 233 23.34 -10.45 31.30
N ARG A 234 23.61 -9.15 31.48
CA ARG A 234 24.94 -8.55 31.30
C ARG A 234 25.96 -9.13 32.27
N GLN A 235 25.61 -9.22 33.55
CA GLN A 235 26.48 -9.82 34.58
C GLN A 235 26.81 -11.27 34.25
N TRP A 236 25.81 -12.05 33.84
CA TRP A 236 26.05 -13.42 33.39
C TRP A 236 26.96 -13.50 32.16
N LYS A 237 26.76 -12.65 31.14
CA LYS A 237 27.64 -12.60 29.95
C LYS A 237 29.08 -12.28 30.34
N GLN A 238 29.31 -11.34 31.27
CA GLN A 238 30.65 -11.00 31.75
C GLN A 238 31.31 -12.17 32.50
N GLU A 239 30.58 -12.83 33.40
CA GLU A 239 31.08 -14.01 34.12
C GLU A 239 31.46 -15.14 33.15
N VAL A 240 30.62 -15.43 32.16
CA VAL A 240 30.88 -16.49 31.17
C VAL A 240 32.08 -16.16 30.28
N ASN A 241 32.22 -14.90 29.87
CA ASN A 241 33.33 -14.46 29.02
C ASN A 241 34.67 -14.41 29.77
N SER A 242 34.66 -14.17 31.08
CA SER A 242 35.88 -14.22 31.92
C SER A 242 36.45 -15.63 32.13
N LYS A 243 35.69 -16.68 31.83
CA LYS A 243 36.05 -18.07 32.11
C LYS A 243 36.45 -18.81 30.83
N GLY A 244 37.68 -19.34 30.81
CA GLY A 244 38.26 -20.01 29.65
C GLY A 244 37.67 -21.40 29.36
N ALA A 245 37.47 -22.25 30.37
CA ALA A 245 36.98 -23.61 30.17
C ALA A 245 35.44 -23.69 30.17
N ASN A 246 34.86 -24.41 29.21
CA ASN A 246 33.40 -24.55 29.08
C ASN A 246 32.72 -25.19 30.31
N LYS A 247 33.45 -25.97 31.12
CA LYS A 247 32.92 -26.58 32.34
C LYS A 247 32.68 -25.56 33.46
N ASP A 248 33.36 -24.42 33.42
CA ASP A 248 33.28 -23.39 34.46
C ASP A 248 32.24 -22.30 34.12
N LYS A 249 31.75 -22.30 32.87
CA LYS A 249 30.72 -21.38 32.39
C LYS A 249 29.40 -21.69 33.08
N ARG A 250 28.89 -20.70 33.81
CA ARG A 250 27.59 -20.81 34.49
C ARG A 250 26.48 -20.89 33.46
N GLN A 251 25.46 -21.70 33.75
CA GLN A 251 24.26 -21.75 32.91
C GLN A 251 23.56 -20.39 32.88
N ARG A 252 22.83 -20.14 31.80
CA ARG A 252 22.08 -18.90 31.61
C ARG A 252 21.02 -18.75 32.71
N PRO A 253 20.90 -17.58 33.36
CA PRO A 253 19.93 -17.37 34.43
C PRO A 253 18.50 -17.63 33.95
N GLU A 254 17.71 -18.31 34.78
CA GLU A 254 16.28 -18.48 34.54
C GLU A 254 15.48 -17.20 34.89
N GLY A 255 14.30 -17.07 34.29
CA GLY A 255 13.38 -15.95 34.54
C GLY A 255 13.86 -14.60 34.00
N LEU A 256 14.59 -14.58 32.87
CA LEU A 256 14.99 -13.37 32.17
C LEU A 256 13.89 -12.89 31.21
N ILE A 257 12.76 -12.46 31.78
CA ILE A 257 11.65 -11.91 30.99
C ILE A 257 12.06 -10.51 30.50
N ILE A 258 12.26 -10.38 29.19
CA ILE A 258 12.55 -9.10 28.53
C ILE A 258 11.51 -8.95 27.43
N GLN A 259 10.61 -7.98 27.58
CA GLN A 259 9.49 -7.79 26.67
C GLN A 259 9.81 -6.80 25.56
N GLU A 260 10.47 -5.68 25.86
CA GLU A 260 10.90 -4.72 24.83
C GLU A 260 12.16 -5.23 24.13
N ILE A 261 12.03 -5.43 22.82
CA ILE A 261 13.09 -5.99 21.99
C ILE A 261 13.56 -4.99 20.93
N ASP A 262 14.86 -5.04 20.64
CA ASP A 262 15.47 -4.24 19.58
C ASP A 262 15.00 -4.71 18.19
N ALA A 263 14.88 -3.77 17.28
CA ALA A 263 14.64 -4.00 15.87
C ALA A 263 15.80 -4.76 15.20
N ASP A 264 17.03 -4.46 15.61
CA ASP A 264 18.24 -5.05 15.02
C ASP A 264 18.60 -6.36 15.73
N MET A 265 17.77 -7.39 15.51
CA MET A 265 18.02 -8.72 16.04
C MET A 265 17.92 -9.82 14.99
N THR A 266 18.75 -10.84 15.17
CA THR A 266 18.70 -12.03 14.33
C THR A 266 17.49 -12.88 14.66
N ASN A 267 16.96 -13.61 13.68
CA ASN A 267 15.82 -14.51 13.89
C ASN A 267 16.03 -15.53 15.04
N PRO A 268 17.21 -16.18 15.21
CA PRO A 268 17.45 -17.03 16.38
C PRO A 268 17.37 -16.30 17.72
N ALA A 269 17.82 -15.03 17.78
CA ALA A 269 17.69 -14.22 18.99
C ALA A 269 16.22 -13.90 19.29
N PHE A 270 15.43 -13.59 18.26
CA PHE A 270 13.97 -13.39 18.39
C PHE A 270 13.25 -14.63 18.96
N VAL A 271 13.55 -15.81 18.41
CA VAL A 271 12.95 -17.08 18.90
C VAL A 271 13.35 -17.34 20.36
N MET A 272 14.62 -17.13 20.72
CA MET A 272 15.07 -17.28 22.11
C MET A 272 14.37 -16.30 23.05
N ARG A 273 14.26 -15.01 22.67
CA ARG A 273 13.54 -14.00 23.48
C ARG A 273 12.06 -14.35 23.65
N THR A 274 11.43 -14.88 22.61
CA THR A 274 10.02 -15.30 22.65
C THR A 274 9.82 -16.48 23.62
N ALA A 275 10.76 -17.43 23.66
CA ALA A 275 10.73 -18.52 24.63
C ALA A 275 10.94 -18.03 26.07
N GLU A 276 11.90 -17.13 26.28
CA GLU A 276 12.22 -16.55 27.59
C GLU A 276 11.13 -15.64 28.17
N ALA A 277 10.26 -15.10 27.30
CA ALA A 277 9.19 -14.21 27.71
C ALA A 277 8.08 -14.87 28.53
N ASP A 278 8.07 -16.20 28.69
CA ASP A 278 7.05 -16.94 29.46
C ASP A 278 5.60 -16.51 29.10
N GLU A 279 5.29 -16.55 27.81
CA GLU A 279 3.99 -16.16 27.25
C GLU A 279 3.61 -14.67 27.39
N HIS A 280 4.53 -13.81 27.85
CA HIS A 280 4.35 -12.36 27.75
C HIS A 280 4.46 -11.91 26.29
N PHE A 281 3.78 -10.83 25.97
CA PHE A 281 3.95 -10.17 24.67
C PHE A 281 5.30 -9.49 24.60
N LEU A 282 6.03 -9.76 23.52
CA LEU A 282 7.15 -8.93 23.10
C LEU A 282 6.62 -7.65 22.46
N TYR A 283 7.36 -6.55 22.63
CA TYR A 283 7.06 -5.26 22.06
C TYR A 283 8.27 -4.65 21.32
N THR A 284 8.02 -4.00 20.19
CA THR A 284 9.02 -3.12 19.57
C THR A 284 8.40 -1.89 18.94
N LYS A 285 9.14 -0.78 18.92
CA LYS A 285 8.82 0.43 18.16
C LYS A 285 9.91 0.64 17.11
N LEU A 286 9.53 0.60 15.85
CA LEU A 286 10.40 0.86 14.71
C LEU A 286 10.19 2.29 14.21
N ASN A 287 11.29 3.01 14.04
CA ASN A 287 11.23 4.33 13.41
C ASN A 287 11.03 4.21 11.89
N GLU A 288 11.44 3.09 11.31
CA GLU A 288 11.30 2.80 9.88
C GLU A 288 10.90 1.33 9.65
N ILE A 289 9.95 1.09 8.76
CA ILE A 289 9.39 -0.26 8.52
C ILE A 289 10.42 -1.28 8.02
N ASP A 290 11.44 -0.86 7.27
CA ASP A 290 12.48 -1.74 6.74
C ASP A 290 13.46 -2.25 7.81
N GLN A 291 13.41 -1.71 9.03
CA GLN A 291 14.13 -2.29 10.17
C GLN A 291 13.65 -3.73 10.47
N PHE A 292 12.41 -4.10 10.08
CA PHE A 292 11.95 -5.49 10.17
C PHE A 292 12.74 -6.47 9.31
N ASP A 293 13.48 -6.00 8.30
CA ASP A 293 14.24 -6.87 7.42
C ASP A 293 15.41 -7.56 8.14
N ALA A 294 15.79 -7.10 9.34
CA ALA A 294 16.71 -7.84 10.24
C ALA A 294 16.18 -9.25 10.56
N LEU A 295 14.85 -9.43 10.65
CA LEU A 295 14.19 -10.71 10.89
C LEU A 295 14.03 -11.58 9.63
N ARG A 296 14.41 -11.07 8.44
CA ARG A 296 14.30 -11.81 7.17
C ARG A 296 15.18 -13.07 7.16
N GLY A 297 16.33 -13.05 7.86
CA GLY A 297 17.33 -14.12 7.87
C GLY A 297 18.05 -14.31 6.52
N SER A 298 19.18 -15.05 6.53
CA SER A 298 20.10 -15.14 5.39
C SER A 298 19.68 -16.07 4.23
N GLY A 299 18.52 -16.74 4.30
CA GLY A 299 18.18 -17.85 3.38
C GLY A 299 16.86 -17.69 2.60
N LYS A 300 15.74 -17.53 3.31
CA LYS A 300 14.40 -17.38 2.70
C LYS A 300 13.91 -15.95 2.88
N GLY A 301 13.74 -15.20 1.78
CA GLY A 301 13.12 -13.89 1.84
C GLY A 301 11.67 -13.99 2.33
N GLY A 302 11.24 -13.02 3.15
CA GLY A 302 9.85 -12.89 3.61
C GLY A 302 9.53 -13.49 4.98
N GLN A 303 10.52 -13.95 5.76
CA GLN A 303 10.29 -14.45 7.13
C GLN A 303 9.64 -13.40 8.04
N GLN A 304 9.98 -12.13 7.88
CA GLN A 304 9.39 -11.04 8.64
C GLN A 304 7.88 -10.91 8.40
N PHE A 305 7.44 -11.07 7.14
CA PHE A 305 6.00 -11.09 6.82
C PHE A 305 5.30 -12.35 7.35
N GLN A 306 6.00 -13.49 7.36
CA GLN A 306 5.50 -14.70 7.98
C GLN A 306 5.30 -14.52 9.49
N ILE A 307 6.25 -13.89 10.19
CA ILE A 307 6.14 -13.56 11.62
C ILE A 307 4.90 -12.67 11.85
N MET A 308 4.70 -11.64 11.03
CA MET A 308 3.50 -10.77 11.13
C MET A 308 2.20 -11.57 11.00
N CYS A 309 2.14 -12.53 10.07
CA CYS A 309 0.96 -13.38 9.90
C CYS A 309 0.75 -14.35 11.06
N LEU A 310 1.82 -15.04 11.48
CA LEU A 310 1.75 -16.06 12.53
C LEU A 310 1.48 -15.46 13.92
N ALA A 311 1.93 -14.24 14.19
CA ALA A 311 1.64 -13.54 15.45
C ALA A 311 0.15 -13.21 15.62
N PHE A 312 -0.52 -12.86 14.51
CA PHE A 312 -1.93 -12.46 14.53
C PHE A 312 -2.88 -13.66 14.70
N ASP A 313 -2.54 -14.78 14.06
CA ASP A 313 -3.39 -15.96 14.02
C ASP A 313 -3.11 -16.88 15.23
N PRO A 314 -4.13 -17.21 16.05
CA PRO A 314 -3.94 -17.89 17.33
C PRO A 314 -3.39 -19.32 17.16
N GLY A 315 -2.57 -19.75 18.12
CA GLY A 315 -2.08 -21.12 18.22
C GLY A 315 -0.97 -21.52 17.24
N ASN A 316 -0.49 -20.58 16.41
CA ASN A 316 0.59 -20.85 15.47
C ASN A 316 1.96 -20.94 16.14
N ARG A 317 2.73 -21.96 15.77
CA ARG A 317 4.11 -22.16 16.23
C ARG A 317 5.12 -21.71 15.20
N TYR A 318 6.16 -21.03 15.66
CA TYR A 318 7.26 -20.50 14.88
C TYR A 318 8.60 -20.96 15.44
N GLY A 319 9.60 -21.12 14.57
CA GLY A 319 10.91 -21.62 14.93
C GLY A 319 11.38 -22.72 13.99
N GLN A 320 12.69 -22.98 14.01
CA GLN A 320 13.33 -24.00 13.17
C GLN A 320 13.86 -25.11 14.06
N THR A 321 13.64 -26.35 13.66
CA THR A 321 14.35 -27.48 14.24
C THR A 321 15.74 -27.54 13.60
N ARG A 322 16.79 -27.36 14.39
CA ARG A 322 18.18 -27.43 13.93
C ARG A 322 18.89 -28.63 14.57
N VAL A 323 19.88 -29.18 13.88
CA VAL A 323 20.59 -30.40 14.29
C VAL A 323 21.74 -30.09 15.26
N GLY A 324 22.26 -28.85 15.26
CA GLY A 324 23.42 -28.47 16.07
C GLY A 324 23.09 -28.29 17.55
N SER A 325 23.92 -28.85 18.44
CA SER A 325 23.73 -28.80 19.90
C SER A 325 23.77 -27.39 20.51
N GLN A 326 24.35 -26.40 19.80
CA GLN A 326 24.40 -25.00 20.23
C GLN A 326 23.33 -24.11 19.58
N SER A 327 22.43 -24.68 18.79
CA SER A 327 21.42 -23.92 18.04
C SER A 327 20.06 -23.94 18.73
N VAL A 328 19.39 -22.78 18.76
CA VAL A 328 18.03 -22.64 19.29
C VAL A 328 17.10 -23.53 18.45
N THR A 329 16.55 -24.56 19.08
CA THR A 329 15.75 -25.63 18.43
C THR A 329 14.28 -25.57 18.86
N GLU A 330 13.86 -24.46 19.45
CA GLU A 330 12.54 -24.32 20.06
C GLU A 330 11.48 -23.87 19.05
N LYS A 331 10.25 -24.39 19.23
CA LYS A 331 9.06 -23.92 18.52
C LYS A 331 8.19 -23.14 19.49
N VAL A 332 8.13 -21.83 19.30
CA VAL A 332 7.46 -20.86 20.18
C VAL A 332 6.14 -20.38 19.56
N THR A 333 5.16 -20.05 20.38
CA THR A 333 3.99 -19.29 19.93
C THR A 333 4.36 -17.82 19.89
N ILE A 334 4.19 -17.15 18.74
CA ILE A 334 4.59 -15.74 18.61
C ILE A 334 3.53 -14.84 19.28
N ARG A 335 3.94 -14.12 20.33
CA ARG A 335 3.16 -13.03 20.94
C ARG A 335 3.94 -11.75 20.79
N PHE A 336 3.64 -11.00 19.73
CA PHE A 336 4.48 -9.89 19.33
C PHE A 336 3.64 -8.71 18.86
N ASN A 337 3.67 -7.64 19.64
CA ASN A 337 3.02 -6.37 19.36
C ASN A 337 4.07 -5.36 18.90
N TRP A 338 3.73 -4.50 17.95
CA TRP A 338 4.70 -3.52 17.49
C TRP A 338 4.09 -2.31 16.81
N ASN A 339 4.87 -1.24 16.80
CA ASN A 339 4.61 -0.03 16.05
C ASN A 339 5.71 0.18 15.02
N ALA A 340 5.38 0.62 13.82
CA ALA A 340 6.36 1.09 12.85
C ALA A 340 5.91 2.38 12.17
N ALA A 341 6.87 3.19 11.73
CA ALA A 341 6.62 4.36 10.91
C ALA A 341 7.27 4.19 9.52
N THR A 342 6.71 4.86 8.50
CA THR A 342 7.31 4.92 7.16
C THR A 342 6.73 6.07 6.36
N THR A 343 7.35 6.40 5.22
CA THR A 343 6.71 7.28 4.23
C THR A 343 5.72 6.51 3.37
N ILE A 344 4.69 7.18 2.86
CA ILE A 344 3.62 6.52 2.10
C ILE A 344 4.20 5.72 0.93
N LEU A 345 5.07 6.33 0.10
CA LEU A 345 5.68 5.67 -1.04
C LEU A 345 6.58 4.48 -0.64
N LYS A 346 7.38 4.63 0.43
CA LYS A 346 8.23 3.55 0.94
C LYS A 346 7.39 2.39 1.47
N GLY A 347 6.31 2.67 2.20
CA GLY A 347 5.36 1.65 2.68
C GLY A 347 4.67 0.90 1.53
N LYS A 348 4.14 1.63 0.52
CA LYS A 348 3.58 1.00 -0.69
C LYS A 348 4.58 0.06 -1.37
N ARG A 349 5.84 0.49 -1.50
CA ARG A 349 6.94 -0.34 -2.05
C ARG A 349 7.29 -1.53 -1.17
N TYR A 350 7.32 -1.35 0.15
CA TYR A 350 7.68 -2.40 1.10
C TYR A 350 6.70 -3.58 1.05
N PHE A 351 5.40 -3.28 0.99
CA PHE A 351 4.35 -4.31 0.95
C PHE A 351 3.97 -4.77 -0.47
N SER A 352 4.58 -4.23 -1.53
CA SER A 352 4.18 -4.49 -2.93
C SER A 352 4.27 -5.96 -3.34
N LYS A 353 5.11 -6.75 -2.66
CA LYS A 353 5.31 -8.18 -2.93
C LYS A 353 4.39 -9.10 -2.12
N VAL A 354 3.61 -8.54 -1.19
CA VAL A 354 2.76 -9.29 -0.25
C VAL A 354 1.34 -8.72 -0.21
N LEU A 355 0.92 -8.04 -1.28
CA LEU A 355 -0.39 -7.39 -1.42
C LEU A 355 -1.54 -8.37 -1.17
N THR A 356 -1.39 -9.61 -1.65
CA THR A 356 -2.39 -10.69 -1.55
C THR A 356 -2.04 -11.74 -0.47
N ASP A 357 -0.88 -11.62 0.17
CA ASP A 357 -0.30 -12.71 1.00
C ASP A 357 -0.71 -12.62 2.47
N GLY A 358 -1.50 -11.59 2.83
CA GLY A 358 -2.13 -11.48 4.14
C GLY A 358 -1.55 -10.50 5.17
N PRO A 359 -0.28 -10.05 5.15
CA PRO A 359 0.23 -9.11 6.15
C PRO A 359 -0.59 -7.82 6.26
N ILE A 360 -0.96 -7.22 5.12
CA ILE A 360 -1.71 -5.96 5.06
C ILE A 360 -3.06 -6.08 5.79
N SER A 361 -3.73 -7.23 5.70
CA SER A 361 -5.02 -7.44 6.37
C SER A 361 -4.91 -7.45 7.90
N ARG A 362 -3.75 -7.87 8.46
CA ARG A 362 -3.51 -8.10 9.89
C ARG A 362 -2.90 -6.89 10.62
N ILE A 363 -2.43 -5.90 9.88
CA ILE A 363 -1.80 -4.68 10.41
C ILE A 363 -2.83 -3.55 10.43
N ASN A 364 -2.88 -2.76 11.51
CA ASN A 364 -3.59 -1.49 11.51
C ASN A 364 -2.76 -0.42 10.79
N PHE A 365 -3.36 0.34 9.89
CA PHE A 365 -2.71 1.48 9.26
C PHE A 365 -3.31 2.79 9.76
N CYS A 366 -2.45 3.79 9.95
CA CYS A 366 -2.87 5.16 10.19
C CYS A 366 -1.99 6.14 9.42
N THR A 367 -2.44 7.39 9.36
CA THR A 367 -1.77 8.48 8.62
C THR A 367 -1.81 9.77 9.41
N ILE A 368 -0.95 10.71 9.01
CA ILE A 368 -1.03 12.12 9.40
C ILE A 368 -1.34 12.89 8.11
N PRO A 369 -2.47 13.63 8.05
CA PRO A 369 -2.81 14.46 6.90
C PRO A 369 -1.69 15.46 6.57
N GLU A 370 -1.56 15.80 5.28
CA GLU A 370 -0.62 16.84 4.87
C GLU A 370 -1.05 18.20 5.43
N ARG A 371 -0.05 18.96 5.85
CA ARG A 371 -0.24 20.33 6.37
C ARG A 371 -0.14 21.31 5.21
N GLU A 372 -0.91 22.38 5.29
CA GLU A 372 -0.78 23.50 4.37
C GLU A 372 0.65 24.06 4.41
N ILE A 373 1.16 24.46 3.24
CA ILE A 373 2.49 25.03 3.11
C ILE A 373 2.54 26.32 3.92
N GLY A 374 3.47 26.40 4.87
CA GLY A 374 3.63 27.56 5.75
C GLY A 374 2.78 27.52 7.04
N ALA A 375 2.03 26.44 7.29
CA ALA A 375 1.29 26.29 8.55
C ALA A 375 2.21 26.32 9.79
N GLU A 376 1.72 26.88 10.89
CA GLU A 376 2.45 26.97 12.16
C GLU A 376 2.77 25.60 12.76
N MET A 377 4.00 25.43 13.26
CA MET A 377 4.45 24.17 13.84
C MET A 377 3.60 23.78 15.06
N PRO A 378 3.01 22.57 15.09
CA PRO A 378 2.22 22.13 16.23
C PRO A 378 3.11 21.98 17.48
N VAL A 379 2.64 22.52 18.59
CA VAL A 379 3.36 22.48 19.88
C VAL A 379 2.73 21.44 20.79
N TYR A 380 3.55 20.54 21.31
CA TYR A 380 3.12 19.51 22.25
C TYR A 380 2.94 20.08 23.66
N GLY A 381 2.01 19.48 24.42
CA GLY A 381 1.94 19.68 25.86
C GLY A 381 3.03 18.90 26.59
N SER A 382 3.20 19.16 27.89
CA SER A 382 4.12 18.42 28.76
C SER A 382 3.46 17.19 29.38
N TYR A 383 4.20 16.08 29.44
CA TYR A 383 3.83 14.87 30.17
C TYR A 383 4.47 14.94 31.57
N ASP A 384 3.67 15.35 32.55
CA ASP A 384 4.07 15.56 33.94
C ASP A 384 3.71 14.35 34.83
N ALA A 385 4.09 14.41 36.10
CA ALA A 385 3.78 13.34 37.05
C ALA A 385 2.27 13.13 37.23
N ALA A 386 1.44 14.18 37.08
CA ALA A 386 -0.01 14.07 37.15
C ALA A 386 -0.57 13.19 36.03
N PHE A 387 -0.06 13.33 34.79
CA PHE A 387 -0.39 12.43 33.69
C PHE A 387 -0.08 10.97 34.05
N ASP A 388 1.08 10.70 34.63
CA ASP A 388 1.51 9.34 34.99
C ASP A 388 0.62 8.74 36.10
N GLU A 389 0.20 9.55 37.08
CA GLU A 389 -0.77 9.17 38.11
C GLU A 389 -2.15 8.82 37.52
N GLU A 390 -2.64 9.62 36.57
CA GLU A 390 -3.92 9.37 35.88
C GLU A 390 -3.86 8.12 34.98
N LEU A 391 -2.70 7.82 34.39
CA LEU A 391 -2.50 6.65 33.52
C LEU A 391 -2.41 5.34 34.31
N ARG A 392 -1.79 5.38 35.49
CA ARG A 392 -1.50 4.20 36.32
C ARG A 392 -2.66 3.21 36.50
N PRO A 393 -3.88 3.61 36.91
CA PRO A 393 -4.97 2.65 37.15
C PRO A 393 -5.34 1.84 35.90
N TYR A 394 -5.18 2.42 34.70
CA TYR A 394 -5.44 1.72 33.45
C TYR A 394 -4.42 0.61 33.20
N ILE A 395 -3.13 0.89 33.45
CA ILE A 395 -2.04 -0.08 33.31
C ILE A 395 -2.19 -1.20 34.36
N GLU A 396 -2.50 -0.86 35.61
CA GLU A 396 -2.72 -1.85 36.68
C GLU A 396 -3.90 -2.79 36.38
N ASN A 397 -4.95 -2.30 35.72
CA ASN A 397 -6.06 -3.15 35.31
C ASN A 397 -5.65 -4.13 34.20
N LEU A 398 -4.83 -3.70 33.24
CA LEU A 398 -4.30 -4.57 32.19
C LEU A 398 -3.38 -5.67 32.76
N VAL A 399 -2.46 -5.31 33.65
CA VAL A 399 -1.51 -6.26 34.27
C VAL A 399 -2.21 -7.28 35.16
N ARG A 400 -3.29 -6.90 35.84
CA ARG A 400 -4.04 -7.79 36.74
C ARG A 400 -4.98 -8.75 36.00
N ALA A 401 -5.34 -8.43 34.77
CA ALA A 401 -6.26 -9.22 33.98
C ALA A 401 -5.63 -10.57 33.59
N THR A 402 -6.38 -11.66 33.71
CA THR A 402 -5.92 -12.99 33.30
C THR A 402 -7.10 -13.88 32.89
N GLY A 403 -6.83 -14.88 32.05
CA GLY A 403 -7.82 -15.85 31.62
C GLY A 403 -8.74 -15.35 30.50
N LEU A 404 -9.88 -16.03 30.34
CA LEU A 404 -10.88 -15.69 29.33
C LEU A 404 -11.75 -14.53 29.84
N ILE A 405 -11.74 -13.40 29.15
CA ILE A 405 -12.55 -12.22 29.50
C ILE A 405 -13.72 -12.11 28.54
N ASP A 406 -14.93 -12.12 29.10
CA ASP A 406 -16.15 -11.88 28.36
C ASP A 406 -16.45 -10.37 28.26
N CYS A 407 -16.69 -9.90 27.03
CA CYS A 407 -17.14 -8.55 26.76
C CYS A 407 -18.37 -8.60 25.83
N PRO A 408 -19.58 -8.79 26.37
CA PRO A 408 -20.79 -8.98 25.56
C PRO A 408 -21.08 -7.79 24.63
N LYS A 409 -20.71 -6.57 25.06
CA LYS A 409 -20.92 -5.35 24.26
C LYS A 409 -19.92 -5.23 23.12
N ALA A 410 -18.64 -5.55 23.34
CA ALA A 410 -17.66 -5.64 22.25
C ALA A 410 -18.06 -6.72 21.23
N TYR A 411 -18.55 -7.87 21.70
CA TYR A 411 -19.03 -8.95 20.84
C TYR A 411 -20.22 -8.50 19.97
N LYS A 412 -21.23 -7.84 20.58
CA LYS A 412 -22.37 -7.27 19.86
C LYS A 412 -21.92 -6.23 18.83
N LEU A 413 -20.99 -5.35 19.19
CA LEU A 413 -20.44 -4.35 18.29
C LEU A 413 -19.71 -5.01 17.11
N ALA A 414 -18.88 -6.01 17.36
CA ALA A 414 -18.15 -6.72 16.30
C ALA A 414 -19.10 -7.42 15.31
N LYS A 415 -20.21 -8.01 15.77
CA LYS A 415 -21.26 -8.54 14.88
C LYS A 415 -21.86 -7.45 14.00
N LYS A 416 -22.25 -6.34 14.62
CA LYS A 416 -22.83 -5.20 13.91
C LYS A 416 -21.88 -4.64 12.85
N LEU A 417 -20.60 -4.43 13.20
CA LEU A 417 -19.58 -3.93 12.27
C LEU A 417 -19.29 -4.93 11.14
N CYS A 418 -19.35 -6.24 11.43
CA CYS A 418 -19.24 -7.27 10.40
C CYS A 418 -20.37 -7.16 9.36
N GLU A 419 -21.61 -7.02 9.83
CA GLU A 419 -22.79 -6.84 8.96
C GLU A 419 -22.72 -5.54 8.16
N GLU A 420 -22.35 -4.42 8.80
CA GLU A 420 -22.17 -3.12 8.13
C GLU A 420 -21.09 -3.18 7.05
N ASN A 421 -19.96 -3.84 7.31
CA ASN A 421 -18.91 -4.05 6.32
C ASN A 421 -19.38 -4.94 5.16
N ALA A 422 -20.14 -6.00 5.44
CA ALA A 422 -20.69 -6.87 4.41
C ALA A 422 -21.74 -6.16 3.54
N GLU A 423 -22.55 -5.28 4.14
CA GLU A 423 -23.45 -4.41 3.40
C GLU A 423 -22.69 -3.43 2.50
N PHE A 424 -21.68 -2.74 3.03
CA PHE A 424 -20.84 -1.84 2.24
C PHE A 424 -20.13 -2.56 1.09
N ALA A 425 -19.58 -3.76 1.33
CA ALA A 425 -18.95 -4.58 0.30
C ALA A 425 -19.94 -5.00 -0.80
N ARG A 426 -21.18 -5.34 -0.43
CA ARG A 426 -22.25 -5.66 -1.40
C ARG A 426 -22.66 -4.45 -2.22
N LEU A 427 -22.73 -3.26 -1.63
CA LEU A 427 -23.10 -2.04 -2.34
C LEU A 427 -21.97 -1.53 -3.25
N SER A 428 -20.73 -1.57 -2.76
CA SER A 428 -19.56 -1.15 -3.53
C SER A 428 -19.04 -2.20 -4.51
N GLN A 429 -19.50 -3.45 -4.40
CA GLN A 429 -19.00 -4.61 -5.16
C GLN A 429 -17.47 -4.80 -5.05
N SER A 430 -16.84 -4.28 -3.99
CA SER A 430 -15.39 -4.37 -3.80
C SER A 430 -15.01 -5.64 -3.02
N ARG A 431 -14.47 -6.63 -3.74
CA ARG A 431 -13.90 -7.83 -3.11
C ARG A 431 -12.70 -7.51 -2.22
N VAL A 432 -11.89 -6.53 -2.62
CA VAL A 432 -10.72 -6.08 -1.85
C VAL A 432 -11.16 -5.52 -0.50
N TYR A 433 -12.17 -4.65 -0.49
CA TYR A 433 -12.74 -4.13 0.76
C TYR A 433 -13.24 -5.25 1.65
N GLU A 434 -14.05 -6.18 1.11
CA GLU A 434 -14.61 -7.31 1.84
C GLU A 434 -13.50 -8.12 2.55
N ASN A 435 -12.48 -8.52 1.79
CA ASN A 435 -11.37 -9.33 2.29
C ASN A 435 -10.58 -8.63 3.39
N LEU A 436 -10.30 -7.32 3.23
CA LEU A 436 -9.59 -6.54 4.22
C LEU A 436 -10.43 -6.33 5.49
N SER A 437 -11.74 -6.19 5.35
CA SER A 437 -12.66 -5.91 6.45
C SER A 437 -12.72 -7.03 7.50
N PHE A 438 -12.51 -8.29 7.12
CA PHE A 438 -12.59 -9.42 8.04
C PHE A 438 -11.59 -9.31 9.20
N ARG A 439 -10.33 -9.06 8.88
CA ARG A 439 -9.25 -8.94 9.89
C ARG A 439 -9.21 -7.55 10.50
N ALA A 440 -9.62 -6.51 9.77
CA ALA A 440 -9.82 -5.18 10.36
C ALA A 440 -10.88 -5.21 11.48
N ASN A 441 -11.97 -5.97 11.32
CA ASN A 441 -12.98 -6.12 12.37
C ASN A 441 -12.44 -6.87 13.61
N VAL A 442 -11.56 -7.87 13.43
CA VAL A 442 -10.86 -8.52 14.55
C VAL A 442 -9.97 -7.52 15.29
N ILE A 443 -9.20 -6.69 14.57
CA ILE A 443 -8.37 -5.63 15.17
C ILE A 443 -9.24 -4.66 15.98
N ALA A 444 -10.35 -4.19 15.41
CA ALA A 444 -11.29 -3.30 16.08
C ALA A 444 -11.89 -3.95 17.35
N TYR A 445 -12.25 -5.23 17.27
CA TYR A 445 -12.71 -6.01 18.42
C TYR A 445 -11.65 -6.10 19.52
N LEU A 446 -10.40 -6.43 19.18
CA LEU A 446 -9.31 -6.52 20.15
C LEU A 446 -9.01 -5.16 20.80
N LYS A 447 -9.08 -4.05 20.05
CA LYS A 447 -8.98 -2.70 20.61
C LYS A 447 -10.10 -2.42 21.61
N ALA A 448 -11.33 -2.81 21.30
CA ALA A 448 -12.47 -2.69 22.20
C ALA A 448 -12.22 -3.47 23.52
N CYS A 449 -11.71 -4.70 23.41
CA CYS A 449 -11.36 -5.55 24.54
C CYS A 449 -10.24 -4.94 25.40
N VAL A 450 -9.17 -4.42 24.79
CA VAL A 450 -8.08 -3.73 25.53
C VAL A 450 -8.62 -2.53 26.30
N LEU A 451 -9.44 -1.68 25.67
CA LEU A 451 -10.06 -0.54 26.36
C LEU A 451 -10.99 -0.97 27.49
N TYR A 452 -11.79 -2.01 27.25
CA TYR A 452 -12.70 -2.57 28.25
C TYR A 452 -11.95 -3.06 29.48
N VAL A 453 -10.87 -3.82 29.30
CA VAL A 453 -10.03 -4.31 30.40
C VAL A 453 -9.34 -3.16 31.12
N ALA A 454 -8.72 -2.23 30.38
CA ALA A 454 -8.02 -1.08 30.96
C ALA A 454 -8.95 -0.23 31.85
N GLN A 455 -10.24 -0.11 31.48
CA GLN A 455 -11.25 0.62 32.27
C GLN A 455 -11.86 -0.19 33.42
N GLY A 456 -11.27 -1.34 33.76
CA GLY A 456 -11.77 -2.21 34.84
C GLY A 456 -13.03 -2.97 34.44
N CYS A 457 -13.08 -3.48 33.21
CA CYS A 457 -14.20 -4.21 32.63
C CYS A 457 -15.51 -3.39 32.63
N LYS A 458 -15.40 -2.10 32.32
CA LYS A 458 -16.54 -1.18 32.17
C LYS A 458 -16.69 -0.76 30.72
N TRP A 459 -17.94 -0.68 30.27
CA TRP A 459 -18.28 -0.28 28.90
C TRP A 459 -19.22 0.91 28.89
N ASP A 460 -18.83 1.93 28.14
CA ASP A 460 -19.66 3.09 27.81
C ASP A 460 -19.76 3.32 26.29
N LYS A 461 -20.60 4.28 25.89
CA LYS A 461 -20.87 4.59 24.48
C LYS A 461 -19.66 5.15 23.73
N THR A 462 -18.75 5.84 24.42
CA THR A 462 -17.54 6.39 23.80
C THR A 462 -16.59 5.30 23.31
N LEU A 463 -16.53 4.13 23.97
CA LEU A 463 -15.78 2.97 23.46
C LEU A 463 -16.37 2.48 22.14
N GLU A 464 -17.70 2.39 22.05
CA GLU A 464 -18.38 1.95 20.84
C GLU A 464 -18.10 2.89 19.66
N ASP A 465 -18.23 4.19 19.89
CA ASP A 465 -18.04 5.22 18.86
C ASP A 465 -16.57 5.29 18.43
N PHE A 466 -15.64 5.20 19.38
CA PHE A 466 -14.20 5.16 19.10
C PHE A 466 -13.79 3.91 18.32
N VAL A 467 -14.29 2.73 18.69
CA VAL A 467 -13.94 1.47 18.00
C VAL A 467 -14.49 1.46 16.57
N ARG A 468 -15.73 1.94 16.38
CA ARG A 468 -16.32 2.11 15.04
C ARG A 468 -15.47 3.05 14.19
N TRP A 469 -15.13 4.22 14.72
CA TRP A 469 -14.23 5.16 14.03
C TRP A 469 -12.88 4.52 13.72
N SER A 470 -12.28 3.80 14.67
CA SER A 470 -10.98 3.17 14.48
C SER A 470 -11.01 2.12 13.36
N LEU A 471 -12.10 1.39 13.18
CA LEU A 471 -12.26 0.44 12.07
C LEU A 471 -12.36 1.16 10.74
N GLN A 472 -13.20 2.21 10.68
CA GLN A 472 -13.41 2.99 9.46
C GLN A 472 -12.14 3.70 9.02
N TYR A 473 -11.36 4.26 9.97
CA TYR A 473 -10.09 4.92 9.69
C TYR A 473 -9.04 3.93 9.15
N ASP A 474 -8.92 2.76 9.76
CA ASP A 474 -8.01 1.69 9.32
C ASP A 474 -8.39 1.19 7.91
N MET A 475 -9.68 0.94 7.68
CA MET A 475 -10.19 0.54 6.36
C MET A 475 -9.93 1.61 5.29
N TRP A 476 -10.16 2.89 5.62
CA TRP A 476 -9.83 4.00 4.73
C TRP A 476 -8.35 3.99 4.36
N CYS A 477 -7.45 3.88 5.36
CA CYS A 477 -6.00 3.83 5.11
C CYS A 477 -5.60 2.63 4.23
N LYS A 478 -6.17 1.44 4.48
CA LYS A 478 -5.87 0.25 3.68
C LYS A 478 -6.30 0.41 2.23
N MET A 479 -7.51 0.96 2.00
CA MET A 479 -8.03 1.19 0.65
C MET A 479 -7.23 2.27 -0.07
N GLU A 480 -6.92 3.38 0.60
CA GLU A 480 -6.13 4.49 0.05
C GLU A 480 -4.69 4.08 -0.29
N PHE A 481 -4.06 3.29 0.57
CA PHE A 481 -2.66 2.93 0.37
C PHE A 481 -2.47 1.74 -0.57
N PHE A 482 -3.35 0.75 -0.51
CA PHE A 482 -3.15 -0.54 -1.16
C PHE A 482 -4.33 -1.03 -1.99
N GLY A 483 -5.50 -0.41 -1.90
CA GLY A 483 -6.73 -0.91 -2.52
C GLY A 483 -6.59 -1.13 -4.03
N GLU A 484 -6.13 -0.11 -4.75
CA GLU A 484 -5.88 -0.20 -6.20
C GLU A 484 -4.83 -1.25 -6.53
N ALA A 485 -3.69 -1.25 -5.83
CA ALA A 485 -2.60 -2.19 -6.08
C ALA A 485 -3.02 -3.65 -5.84
N ILE A 486 -3.83 -3.92 -4.82
CA ILE A 486 -4.39 -5.25 -4.55
C ILE A 486 -5.39 -5.63 -5.64
N GLU A 487 -6.23 -4.70 -6.07
CA GLU A 487 -7.19 -4.93 -7.16
C GLU A 487 -6.47 -5.29 -8.47
N THR A 488 -5.45 -4.52 -8.85
CA THR A 488 -4.59 -4.83 -10.01
C THR A 488 -3.93 -6.19 -9.87
N ALA A 489 -3.32 -6.50 -8.72
CA ALA A 489 -2.68 -7.80 -8.50
C ALA A 489 -3.68 -8.98 -8.58
N ASN A 490 -4.90 -8.79 -8.08
CA ASN A 490 -5.97 -9.79 -8.20
C ASN A 490 -6.42 -9.97 -9.66
N GLN A 491 -6.60 -8.87 -10.40
CA GLN A 491 -6.96 -8.92 -11.81
C GLN A 491 -5.87 -9.58 -12.65
N GLU A 492 -4.60 -9.28 -12.39
CA GLU A 492 -3.44 -9.93 -12.99
C GLU A 492 -3.37 -11.42 -12.66
N ALA A 493 -3.68 -11.84 -11.43
CA ALA A 493 -3.74 -13.26 -11.08
C ALA A 493 -4.89 -13.98 -11.82
N MET A 494 -6.02 -13.30 -12.02
CA MET A 494 -7.19 -13.85 -12.73
C MET A 494 -7.00 -13.89 -14.25
N CYS A 495 -6.42 -12.85 -14.85
CA CYS A 495 -6.14 -12.77 -16.29
C CYS A 495 -4.82 -13.46 -16.67
N GLY A 496 -3.89 -13.58 -15.72
CA GLY A 496 -2.65 -14.34 -15.75
C GLY A 496 -2.84 -15.84 -15.69
N ARG A 497 -4.07 -16.31 -15.43
CA ARG A 497 -4.58 -17.54 -16.07
C ARG A 497 -4.79 -17.31 -17.57
N LYS A 498 -3.82 -16.71 -18.27
CA LYS A 498 -3.56 -17.14 -19.63
C LYS A 498 -3.29 -18.61 -19.46
N ILE A 499 -4.24 -19.41 -19.92
CA ILE A 499 -4.03 -20.81 -20.18
C ILE A 499 -2.75 -20.83 -21.01
N HIS A 500 -1.61 -21.07 -20.38
CA HIS A 500 -0.44 -21.55 -21.08
C HIS A 500 -0.86 -22.94 -21.53
N THR A 501 -1.68 -22.98 -22.58
CA THR A 501 -1.78 -24.18 -23.38
C THR A 501 -0.35 -24.40 -23.80
N GLY A 502 0.23 -25.48 -23.27
CA GLY A 502 1.53 -25.94 -23.70
C GLY A 502 1.57 -26.03 -25.24
N PRO A 503 2.76 -26.25 -25.82
CA PRO A 503 2.94 -26.29 -27.27
C PRO A 503 1.81 -27.07 -27.95
N ARG A 504 0.90 -26.37 -28.65
CA ARG A 504 -0.21 -27.00 -29.37
C ARG A 504 0.28 -27.47 -30.72
N ASN A 505 -0.23 -28.61 -31.18
CA ASN A 505 0.06 -29.10 -32.52
C ASN A 505 -0.60 -28.18 -33.56
N LEU A 506 0.17 -27.32 -34.20
CA LEU A 506 -0.34 -26.37 -35.20
C LEU A 506 -0.98 -27.06 -36.41
N LEU A 507 -0.58 -28.31 -36.70
CA LEU A 507 -1.15 -29.08 -37.80
C LEU A 507 -2.58 -29.53 -37.50
N GLU A 508 -2.94 -29.80 -36.24
CA GLU A 508 -4.32 -30.14 -35.85
C GLU A 508 -5.28 -28.97 -36.04
N LEU A 509 -4.79 -27.75 -35.84
CA LEU A 509 -5.59 -26.51 -35.94
C LEU A 509 -5.93 -26.11 -37.38
N LEU A 510 -5.27 -26.72 -38.37
CA LEU A 510 -5.52 -26.46 -39.79
C LEU A 510 -6.60 -27.41 -40.35
N PRO A 511 -7.34 -27.05 -41.40
CA PRO A 511 -8.20 -27.99 -42.12
C PRO A 511 -7.38 -29.07 -42.87
N ASP A 512 -8.02 -30.16 -43.29
CA ASP A 512 -7.36 -31.28 -44.01
C ASP A 512 -6.68 -30.81 -45.31
N GLU A 513 -7.19 -29.73 -45.93
CA GLU A 513 -6.53 -28.98 -47.00
C GLU A 513 -6.45 -27.51 -46.60
N PHE A 514 -5.27 -26.91 -46.69
CA PHE A 514 -5.02 -25.54 -46.22
C PHE A 514 -4.00 -24.82 -47.10
N THR A 515 -4.03 -23.49 -47.08
CA THR A 515 -3.09 -22.65 -47.84
C THR A 515 -1.92 -22.17 -46.98
N LEU A 516 -0.86 -21.66 -47.62
CA LEU A 516 0.24 -21.00 -46.91
C LEU A 516 -0.28 -19.89 -45.99
N THR A 517 -1.20 -19.06 -46.48
CA THR A 517 -1.83 -17.97 -45.72
C THR A 517 -2.58 -18.47 -44.49
N ASP A 518 -3.22 -19.64 -44.55
CA ASP A 518 -3.90 -20.23 -43.39
C ASP A 518 -2.90 -20.69 -42.33
N ALA A 519 -1.75 -21.26 -42.75
CA ALA A 519 -0.68 -21.65 -41.84
C ALA A 519 -0.01 -20.42 -41.18
N GLU A 520 0.15 -19.32 -41.90
CA GLU A 520 0.64 -18.05 -41.37
C GLU A 520 -0.32 -17.48 -40.33
N ARG A 521 -1.62 -17.48 -40.62
CA ARG A 521 -2.68 -17.01 -39.72
C ARG A 521 -2.73 -17.84 -38.43
N ILE A 522 -2.59 -19.16 -38.53
CA ILE A 522 -2.53 -20.04 -37.35
C ILE A 522 -1.28 -19.75 -36.51
N ARG A 523 -0.10 -19.58 -37.11
CA ARG A 523 1.11 -19.20 -36.37
C ARG A 523 0.97 -17.85 -35.68
N GLN A 524 0.43 -16.85 -36.38
CA GLN A 524 0.20 -15.53 -35.81
C GLN A 524 -0.81 -15.56 -34.65
N SER A 525 -1.89 -16.33 -34.78
CA SER A 525 -2.88 -16.49 -33.69
C SER A 525 -2.32 -17.21 -32.45
N GLN A 526 -1.24 -17.98 -32.61
CA GLN A 526 -0.50 -18.61 -31.51
C GLN A 526 0.72 -17.78 -31.05
N GLY A 527 0.87 -16.53 -31.51
CA GLY A 527 1.95 -15.63 -31.11
C GLY A 527 3.32 -15.94 -31.74
N LEU A 528 3.37 -16.73 -32.82
CA LEU A 528 4.59 -17.11 -33.54
C LEU A 528 4.83 -16.22 -34.77
N ASN A 529 6.11 -15.96 -35.10
CA ASN A 529 6.50 -15.15 -36.27
C ASN A 529 6.14 -15.86 -37.60
N ILE A 530 5.55 -15.09 -38.52
CA ILE A 530 5.15 -15.44 -39.88
C ILE A 530 6.36 -15.87 -40.73
N GLN A 531 7.53 -15.26 -40.54
CA GLN A 531 8.74 -15.60 -41.32
C GLN A 531 9.20 -17.06 -41.12
N GLY A 532 8.80 -17.69 -40.02
CA GLY A 532 9.08 -19.11 -39.75
C GLY A 532 8.14 -20.09 -40.45
N THR A 533 7.10 -19.63 -41.15
CA THR A 533 6.08 -20.50 -41.75
C THR A 533 6.64 -21.35 -42.88
N SER A 534 7.47 -20.80 -43.76
CA SER A 534 8.06 -21.54 -44.88
C SER A 534 8.97 -22.68 -44.41
N GLN A 535 9.77 -22.45 -43.37
CA GLN A 535 10.61 -23.48 -42.76
C GLN A 535 9.77 -24.57 -42.06
N MET A 536 8.69 -24.18 -41.38
CA MET A 536 7.76 -25.12 -40.76
C MET A 536 7.09 -26.03 -41.80
N ILE A 537 6.56 -25.45 -42.88
CA ILE A 537 5.94 -26.19 -43.99
C ILE A 537 6.95 -27.11 -44.66
N TYR A 538 8.17 -26.64 -44.93
CA TYR A 538 9.24 -27.47 -45.47
C TYR A 538 9.52 -28.70 -44.60
N GLN A 539 9.60 -28.52 -43.28
CA GLN A 539 9.80 -29.63 -42.35
C GLN A 539 8.60 -30.59 -42.32
N TRP A 540 7.37 -30.10 -42.41
CA TRP A 540 6.17 -30.93 -42.45
C TRP A 540 6.07 -31.74 -43.75
N VAL A 541 6.48 -31.17 -44.89
CA VAL A 541 6.59 -31.90 -46.16
C VAL A 541 7.71 -32.95 -46.08
N TYR A 542 8.90 -32.56 -45.60
CA TYR A 542 10.05 -33.46 -45.48
C TYR A 542 9.77 -34.65 -44.55
N ARG A 543 9.09 -34.41 -43.43
CA ARG A 543 8.68 -35.44 -42.46
C ARG A 543 7.38 -36.16 -42.84
N ARG A 544 6.79 -35.84 -44.00
CA ARG A 544 5.57 -36.45 -44.54
C ARG A 544 4.37 -36.34 -43.59
N TYR A 545 4.17 -35.17 -42.99
CA TYR A 545 2.92 -34.81 -42.31
C TYR A 545 1.89 -34.22 -43.27
N ILE A 546 2.36 -33.58 -44.34
CA ILE A 546 1.53 -32.97 -45.39
C ILE A 546 2.13 -33.26 -46.77
N THR A 547 1.31 -33.13 -47.82
CA THR A 547 1.74 -33.14 -49.23
C THR A 547 1.43 -31.82 -49.89
N VAL A 548 2.24 -31.43 -50.87
CA VAL A 548 2.03 -30.22 -51.69
C VAL A 548 1.01 -30.54 -52.78
N LEU A 549 -0.02 -29.70 -52.90
CA LEU A 549 -1.01 -29.76 -53.98
C LEU A 549 -0.69 -28.75 -55.08
N THR A 550 -0.36 -27.51 -54.69
CA THR A 550 0.13 -26.43 -55.57
C THR A 550 1.21 -25.64 -54.84
N ASP A 551 1.82 -24.64 -55.50
CA ASP A 551 2.90 -23.82 -54.93
C ASP A 551 2.56 -23.19 -53.57
N TYR A 552 1.26 -23.00 -53.26
CA TYR A 552 0.79 -22.38 -52.01
C TYR A 552 -0.31 -23.18 -51.29
N SER A 553 -0.55 -24.44 -51.65
CA SER A 553 -1.58 -25.28 -51.02
C SER A 553 -1.10 -26.67 -50.63
N TYR A 554 -1.61 -27.15 -49.50
CA TYR A 554 -1.13 -28.38 -48.85
C TYR A 554 -2.31 -29.22 -48.34
N ARG A 555 -2.11 -30.54 -48.28
CA ARG A 555 -3.07 -31.50 -47.71
C ARG A 555 -2.42 -32.31 -46.61
N LYS A 556 -3.12 -32.52 -45.49
CA LYS A 556 -2.69 -33.42 -44.41
C LYS A 556 -2.63 -34.86 -44.89
N LEU A 557 -1.59 -35.58 -44.49
CA LEU A 557 -1.51 -37.01 -44.71
C LEU A 557 -2.22 -37.74 -43.57
N LYS A 558 -2.84 -38.90 -43.86
CA LYS A 558 -3.48 -39.73 -42.83
C LYS A 558 -2.47 -40.51 -41.99
N TYR A 559 -1.30 -40.84 -42.57
CA TYR A 559 -0.27 -41.64 -41.91
C TYR A 559 1.10 -40.99 -42.07
N ARG A 560 1.88 -40.97 -40.99
CA ARG A 560 3.30 -40.62 -41.01
C ARG A 560 4.13 -41.71 -41.70
N SER A 561 5.39 -41.40 -42.08
CA SER A 561 6.32 -42.38 -42.66
C SER A 561 6.67 -43.58 -41.75
N ASP A 562 6.38 -43.47 -40.46
CA ASP A 562 6.52 -44.52 -39.43
C ASP A 562 5.22 -45.29 -39.16
N GLY A 563 4.15 -45.04 -39.94
CA GLY A 563 2.88 -45.79 -39.87
C GLY A 563 1.90 -45.31 -38.80
N ILE A 564 2.16 -44.19 -38.12
CA ILE A 564 1.27 -43.63 -37.09
C ILE A 564 0.13 -42.84 -37.77
N ASP A 565 -1.12 -43.15 -37.40
CA ASP A 565 -2.32 -42.43 -37.86
C ASP A 565 -2.36 -41.02 -37.26
N LEU A 566 -2.58 -40.02 -38.12
CA LEU A 566 -2.70 -38.61 -37.76
C LEU A 566 -4.14 -38.23 -37.39
N LYS A 567 -5.09 -39.17 -37.41
CA LYS A 567 -6.44 -39.00 -36.85
C LYS A 567 -6.70 -39.98 -35.71
N ALA A 568 -6.53 -39.50 -34.47
CA ALA A 568 -7.50 -39.61 -33.37
C ALA A 568 -6.84 -39.32 -32.00
N ASN A 569 -6.91 -38.05 -31.57
CA ASN A 569 -7.50 -37.61 -30.30
C ASN A 569 -7.52 -36.08 -30.25
#